data_AF-A0A2H4ZBA0-F1
#
_entry.id   AF-A0A2H4ZBA0-F1
#
_cell.length_a   1.000
_cell.length_b   1.000
_cell.length_c   1.000
_cell.angle_alpha   90.00
_cell.angle_beta   90.00
_cell.angle_gamma   90.00
#
_symmetry.space_group_name_H-M   'P 1'
#
loop_
_entity.id
_entity.type
_entity.pdbx_description
1 polymer ?
#
loop_
_entity_poly.entity_id
_entity_poly.type
_entity_poly.pdbx_seq_one_letter_code
_entity_poly.pdbx_strand_id
1 'polypeptide(L)'
;MEKFSKAMVKNLVVCVQHHREIIKLAKDIQRIKEIGIFVLFASGALVLCTCLFQLSMVQFGSVESMMLLFFSICMLTEQFLYCWFGSDVIYKGSLILQAAYNTPWTDCNSKFRKILLQLTTQACCPLNILAGGLFIMSVPVFISVLQTSYSYLTLLHSIQ
;
A
#
# COMPACT_ATOMS: atom_id res chain seq x y z
N MET A 1 33.52 6.68 26.06
CA MET A 1 33.05 6.83 24.66
C MET A 1 33.08 5.52 23.85
N GLU A 2 34.12 4.68 23.96
CA GLU A 2 34.24 3.47 23.12
C GLU A 2 33.13 2.40 23.35
N LYS A 3 32.70 2.20 24.61
CA LYS A 3 31.56 1.31 24.94
C LYS A 3 30.25 1.79 24.29
N PHE A 4 30.02 3.10 24.24
CA PHE A 4 28.82 3.70 23.66
C PHE A 4 28.78 3.52 22.13
N SER A 5 29.93 3.74 21.46
CA SER A 5 30.05 3.49 20.01
C SER A 5 29.81 2.03 19.64
N LYS A 6 30.33 1.08 20.45
CA LYS A 6 30.08 -0.36 20.24
C LYS A 6 28.60 -0.72 20.42
N ALA A 7 27.92 -0.16 21.41
CA ALA A 7 26.49 -0.37 21.63
C ALA A 7 25.64 0.17 20.47
N MET A 8 25.96 1.37 19.96
CA MET A 8 25.25 2.00 18.84
C MET A 8 25.37 1.17 17.54
N VAL A 9 26.56 0.66 17.24
CA VAL A 9 26.78 -0.24 16.09
C VAL A 9 25.99 -1.54 16.26
N LYS A 10 25.97 -2.13 17.46
CA LYS A 10 25.21 -3.36 17.73
C LYS A 10 23.72 -3.16 17.48
N ASN A 11 23.14 -2.06 17.97
CA ASN A 11 21.73 -1.75 17.77
C ASN A 11 21.41 -1.51 16.28
N LEU A 12 22.28 -0.79 15.56
CA LEU A 12 22.09 -0.57 14.13
C LEU A 12 22.09 -1.89 13.33
N VAL A 13 23.00 -2.82 13.67
CA VAL A 13 23.02 -4.15 13.04
C VAL A 13 21.71 -4.91 13.28
N VAL A 14 21.16 -4.84 14.49
CA VAL A 14 19.86 -5.44 14.82
C VAL A 14 18.74 -4.81 13.98
N CYS A 15 18.72 -3.48 13.83
CA CYS A 15 17.74 -2.78 12.98
C CYS A 15 17.86 -3.20 11.50
N VAL A 16 19.08 -3.31 10.97
CA VAL A 16 19.32 -3.77 9.59
C VAL A 16 18.82 -5.20 9.39
N GLN A 17 19.09 -6.09 10.35
CA GLN A 17 18.64 -7.47 10.26
C GLN A 17 17.11 -7.55 10.28
N HIS A 18 16.45 -6.84 11.20
CA HIS A 18 14.99 -6.78 11.23
C HIS A 18 14.39 -6.21 9.96
N HIS A 19 14.96 -5.13 9.42
CA HIS A 19 14.48 -4.54 8.16
C HIS A 19 14.59 -5.52 6.99
N ARG A 20 15.68 -6.31 6.93
CA ARG A 20 15.84 -7.37 5.93
C ARG A 20 14.80 -8.47 6.05
N GLU A 21 14.52 -8.94 7.26
CA GLU A 21 13.50 -9.97 7.48
C GLU A 21 12.11 -9.45 7.07
N ILE A 22 11.79 -8.19 7.38
CA ILE A 22 10.52 -7.55 6.96
C ILE A 22 10.43 -7.48 5.43
N ILE A 23 11.49 -7.04 4.75
CA ILE A 23 11.51 -6.98 3.28
C ILE A 23 11.35 -8.39 2.69
N LYS A 24 12.02 -9.39 3.25
CA LYS A 24 11.94 -10.77 2.79
C LYS A 24 10.52 -11.32 2.94
N LEU A 25 9.94 -11.17 4.12
CA LEU A 25 8.56 -11.58 4.39
C LEU A 25 7.57 -10.88 3.46
N ALA A 26 7.71 -9.58 3.25
CA ALA A 26 6.85 -8.84 2.34
C ALA A 26 6.96 -9.34 0.89
N LYS A 27 8.18 -9.63 0.42
CA LYS A 27 8.40 -10.22 -0.92
C LYS A 27 7.81 -11.62 -1.05
N ASP A 28 7.93 -12.44 0.00
CA ASP A 28 7.36 -13.79 0.02
C ASP A 28 5.82 -13.73 0.00
N ILE A 29 5.22 -12.85 0.81
CA ILE A 29 3.76 -12.61 0.79
C ILE A 29 3.32 -12.12 -0.58
N GLN A 30 4.03 -11.15 -1.15
CA GLN A 30 3.71 -10.60 -2.47
C GLN A 30 3.75 -11.69 -3.53
N ARG A 31 4.79 -12.53 -3.56
CA ARG A 31 4.88 -13.64 -4.52
C ARG A 31 3.74 -14.64 -4.38
N ILE A 32 3.30 -14.94 -3.16
CA ILE A 32 2.22 -15.90 -2.91
C ILE A 32 0.84 -15.30 -3.26
N LYS A 33 0.67 -13.98 -3.10
CA LYS A 33 -0.64 -13.32 -3.16
C LYS A 33 -0.84 -12.38 -4.36
N GLU A 34 0.17 -12.15 -5.20
CA GLU A 34 0.08 -11.19 -6.31
C GLU A 34 -1.11 -11.47 -7.24
N ILE A 35 -1.35 -12.74 -7.60
CA ILE A 35 -2.48 -13.15 -8.45
C ILE A 35 -3.80 -12.99 -7.69
N GLY A 36 -3.85 -13.39 -6.42
CA GLY A 36 -5.06 -13.29 -5.60
C GLY A 36 -5.52 -11.84 -5.39
N ILE A 37 -4.57 -10.95 -5.09
CA ILE A 37 -4.84 -9.51 -4.94
C ILE A 37 -5.30 -8.91 -6.27
N PHE A 38 -4.69 -9.33 -7.40
CA PHE A 38 -5.12 -8.88 -8.71
C PHE A 38 -6.57 -9.28 -9.02
N VAL A 39 -6.93 -10.54 -8.82
CA VAL A 39 -8.29 -11.03 -9.04
C VAL A 39 -9.27 -10.29 -8.14
N LEU A 40 -8.94 -10.09 -6.85
CA LEU A 40 -9.76 -9.35 -5.91
C LEU A 40 -10.02 -7.90 -6.37
N PHE A 41 -8.98 -7.21 -6.84
CA PHE A 41 -9.11 -5.85 -7.33
C PHE A 41 -9.92 -5.76 -8.62
N ALA A 42 -9.67 -6.67 -9.57
CA ALA A 42 -10.42 -6.75 -10.81
C ALA A 42 -11.90 -7.07 -10.58
N SER A 43 -12.19 -8.06 -9.72
CA SER A 43 -13.56 -8.42 -9.35
C SER A 43 -14.24 -7.28 -8.62
N GLY A 44 -13.55 -6.61 -7.70
CA GLY A 44 -14.12 -5.47 -6.98
C GLY A 44 -14.44 -4.28 -7.91
N ALA A 45 -13.60 -4.02 -8.92
CA ALA A 45 -13.89 -3.00 -9.94
C ALA A 45 -15.13 -3.35 -10.78
N LEU A 46 -15.28 -4.61 -11.19
CA LEU A 46 -16.48 -5.08 -11.90
C LEU A 46 -17.74 -4.96 -11.05
N VAL A 47 -17.67 -5.39 -9.78
CA VAL A 47 -18.76 -5.29 -8.80
C VAL A 47 -19.18 -3.83 -8.63
N LEU A 48 -18.23 -2.91 -8.48
CA LEU A 48 -18.48 -1.48 -8.41
C LEU A 48 -19.28 -0.98 -9.61
N CYS A 49 -18.83 -1.29 -10.83
CA CYS A 49 -19.53 -0.89 -12.05
C CYS A 49 -20.96 -1.45 -12.10
N THR A 50 -21.15 -2.73 -11.77
CA THR A 50 -22.48 -3.36 -11.78
C THR A 50 -23.41 -2.79 -10.72
N CYS A 51 -22.91 -2.54 -9.51
CA CYS A 51 -23.71 -1.99 -8.42
C CYS A 51 -24.13 -0.56 -8.70
N LEU A 52 -23.23 0.27 -9.25
CA LEU A 52 -23.55 1.64 -9.64
C LEU A 52 -24.60 1.68 -10.75
N PHE A 53 -24.52 0.76 -11.71
CA PHE A 53 -25.54 0.62 -12.76
C PHE A 53 -26.89 0.16 -12.20
N GLN A 54 -26.91 -0.85 -11.33
CA GLN A 54 -28.15 -1.32 -10.71
C GLN A 54 -28.80 -0.25 -9.83
N LEU A 55 -28.01 0.53 -9.09
CA LEU A 55 -28.51 1.66 -8.28
C LEU A 55 -29.15 2.76 -9.15
N SER A 56 -28.74 2.92 -10.40
CA SER A 56 -29.37 3.85 -11.35
C SER A 56 -30.75 3.36 -11.83
N MET A 57 -30.95 2.04 -11.90
CA MET A 57 -32.17 1.43 -12.42
C MET A 57 -33.23 1.14 -11.34
N VAL A 58 -32.82 0.91 -10.09
CA VAL A 58 -33.72 0.53 -8.99
C VAL A 58 -34.36 1.77 -8.34
N GLN A 59 -35.64 1.66 -7.96
CA GLN A 59 -36.31 2.72 -7.21
C GLN A 59 -35.69 2.92 -5.82
N PHE A 60 -35.34 4.16 -5.50
CA PHE A 60 -34.83 4.55 -4.19
C PHE A 60 -35.80 4.17 -3.08
N GLY A 61 -35.33 3.42 -2.08
CA GLY A 61 -36.11 3.01 -0.91
C GLY A 61 -36.63 1.57 -0.93
N SER A 62 -36.34 0.79 -1.99
CA SER A 62 -36.61 -0.65 -2.00
C SER A 62 -35.61 -1.42 -1.12
N VAL A 63 -36.03 -2.56 -0.57
CA VAL A 63 -35.15 -3.47 0.19
C VAL A 63 -33.94 -3.90 -0.65
N GLU A 64 -34.15 -4.14 -1.95
CA GLU A 64 -33.10 -4.48 -2.90
C GLU A 64 -32.04 -3.38 -3.03
N SER A 65 -32.46 -2.11 -3.15
CA SER A 65 -31.54 -0.97 -3.21
C SER A 65 -30.66 -0.85 -1.96
N MET A 66 -31.24 -1.14 -0.78
CA MET A 66 -30.53 -1.07 0.49
C MET A 66 -29.51 -2.20 0.63
N MET A 67 -29.85 -3.42 0.20
CA MET A 67 -28.93 -4.55 0.18
C MET A 67 -27.77 -4.31 -0.78
N LEU A 68 -28.04 -3.80 -1.97
CA LEU A 68 -27.03 -3.45 -2.97
C LEU A 68 -26.08 -2.36 -2.47
N LEU A 69 -26.61 -1.33 -1.82
CA LEU A 69 -25.81 -0.27 -1.19
C LEU A 69 -24.87 -0.82 -0.12
N PHE A 70 -25.40 -1.63 0.80
CA PHE A 70 -24.58 -2.21 1.87
C PHE A 70 -23.47 -3.11 1.33
N PHE A 71 -23.80 -3.97 0.37
CA PHE A 71 -22.82 -4.83 -0.31
C PHE A 71 -21.73 -4.00 -1.00
N SER A 72 -22.11 -2.94 -1.72
CA SER A 72 -21.17 -2.04 -2.39
C SER A 72 -20.21 -1.37 -1.42
N ILE A 73 -20.73 -0.88 -0.29
CA ILE A 73 -19.93 -0.22 0.76
C ILE A 73 -18.94 -1.22 1.38
N CYS A 74 -19.37 -2.45 1.64
CA CYS A 74 -18.48 -3.50 2.16
C CYS A 74 -17.32 -3.79 1.20
N MET A 75 -17.60 -3.99 -0.09
CA MET A 75 -16.58 -4.27 -1.10
C MET A 75 -15.61 -3.09 -1.29
N LEU A 76 -16.14 -1.86 -1.32
CA LEU A 76 -15.34 -0.64 -1.36
C LEU A 76 -14.41 -0.51 -0.16
N THR A 77 -14.92 -0.83 1.03
CA THR A 77 -14.14 -0.77 2.27
C THR A 77 -13.01 -1.79 2.25
N GLU A 78 -13.27 -3.00 1.76
CA GLU A 78 -12.24 -4.03 1.60
C GLU A 78 -11.11 -3.54 0.68
N GLN A 79 -11.44 -3.08 -0.53
CA GLN A 79 -10.44 -2.58 -1.48
C GLN A 79 -9.65 -1.38 -0.92
N PHE A 80 -10.35 -0.46 -0.26
CA PHE A 80 -9.72 0.69 0.38
C PHE A 80 -8.70 0.27 1.43
N LEU A 81 -9.03 -0.71 2.29
CA LEU A 81 -8.11 -1.21 3.30
C LEU A 81 -6.82 -1.77 2.67
N TYR A 82 -6.90 -2.54 1.59
CA TYR A 82 -5.70 -3.03 0.90
C TYR A 82 -4.82 -1.90 0.37
N CYS A 83 -5.41 -0.88 -0.26
CA CYS A 83 -4.67 0.29 -0.75
C CYS A 83 -4.09 1.14 0.40
N TRP A 84 -4.80 1.23 1.53
CA TRP A 84 -4.33 1.91 2.73
C TRP A 84 -3.11 1.20 3.30
N PHE A 85 -3.16 -0.13 3.50
CA PHE A 85 -2.02 -0.89 4.00
C PHE A 85 -0.82 -0.81 3.06
N GLY A 86 -1.03 -0.88 1.74
CA GLY A 86 0.05 -0.69 0.77
C GLY A 86 0.69 0.69 0.89
N SER A 87 -0.10 1.74 1.07
CA SER A 87 0.39 3.11 1.26
C SER A 87 1.12 3.29 2.60
N ASP A 88 0.61 2.69 3.68
CA ASP A 88 1.22 2.74 5.01
C ASP A 88 2.59 2.04 5.03
N VAL A 89 2.74 0.92 4.31
CA VAL A 89 4.03 0.24 4.14
C VAL A 89 5.04 1.14 3.42
N ILE A 90 4.63 1.82 2.36
CA ILE A 90 5.48 2.77 1.61
C ILE A 90 5.87 3.93 2.53
N TYR A 91 4.91 4.50 3.26
CA TYR A 91 5.14 5.59 4.19
C TYR A 91 6.12 5.21 5.31
N LYS A 92 5.92 4.07 5.97
CA LYS A 92 6.84 3.55 7.00
C LYS A 92 8.24 3.28 6.45
N GLY A 93 8.36 2.84 5.20
CA GLY A 93 9.64 2.74 4.50
C GLY A 93 10.38 4.08 4.42
N SER A 94 9.67 5.16 4.07
CA SER A 94 10.24 6.52 4.01
C SER A 94 10.68 7.06 5.38
N LEU A 95 10.01 6.69 6.47
CA LEU A 95 10.42 7.08 7.82
C LEU A 95 11.78 6.51 8.21
N ILE A 96 12.14 5.31 7.74
CA ILE A 96 13.46 4.71 7.97
C ILE A 96 14.55 5.55 7.32
N LEU A 97 14.31 6.02 6.08
CA LEU A 97 15.22 6.92 5.37
C LEU A 97 15.39 8.24 6.12
N GLN A 98 14.29 8.84 6.57
CA GLN A 98 14.31 10.09 7.32
C GLN A 98 15.05 9.94 8.66
N ALA A 99 14.83 8.84 9.38
CA ALA A 99 15.52 8.54 10.63
C ALA A 99 17.03 8.30 10.41
N ALA A 100 17.41 7.61 9.33
CA ALA A 100 18.80 7.43 8.94
C ALA A 100 19.48 8.77 8.63
N TYR A 101 18.78 9.68 7.95
CA TYR A 101 19.29 11.02 7.62
C TYR A 101 19.45 11.91 8.86
N ASN A 102 18.49 11.87 9.78
CA ASN A 102 18.50 12.67 11.02
C ASN A 102 19.50 12.17 12.08
N THR A 103 20.15 11.04 11.85
CA THR A 103 21.20 10.54 12.74
C THR A 103 22.48 11.37 12.54
N PRO A 104 23.21 11.79 13.59
CA PRO A 104 24.48 12.52 13.47
C PRO A 104 25.62 11.60 13.00
N TRP A 105 25.49 11.08 11.77
CA TRP A 105 26.37 10.07 11.19
C TRP A 105 27.76 10.63 10.85
N THR A 106 27.88 11.96 10.68
CA THR A 106 29.13 12.69 10.42
C THR A 106 30.13 12.65 11.57
N ASP A 107 29.66 12.41 12.80
CA ASP A 107 30.51 12.30 13.99
C ASP A 107 30.76 10.84 14.38
N CYS A 108 30.09 9.90 13.70
CA CYS A 108 30.19 8.48 13.97
C CYS A 108 31.41 7.83 13.28
N ASN A 109 31.83 6.67 13.81
CA ASN A 109 32.94 5.88 13.30
C ASN A 109 32.65 5.33 11.87
N SER A 110 33.69 5.07 11.08
CA SER A 110 33.59 4.59 9.69
C SER A 110 32.75 3.31 9.56
N LYS A 111 32.85 2.39 10.53
CA LYS A 111 32.03 1.17 10.57
C LYS A 111 30.53 1.48 10.66
N PHE A 112 30.14 2.43 11.50
CA PHE A 112 28.75 2.84 11.66
C PHE A 112 28.20 3.45 10.37
N ARG A 113 28.96 4.38 9.75
CA ARG A 113 28.58 5.02 8.49
C ARG A 113 28.35 4.02 7.36
N LYS A 114 29.22 3.01 7.23
CA LYS A 114 29.07 1.96 6.21
C LYS A 114 27.78 1.16 6.39
N ILE A 115 27.45 0.77 7.62
CA ILE A 115 26.23 0.02 7.93
C ILE A 115 25.00 0.89 7.69
N LEU A 116 25.04 2.16 8.12
CA LEU A 116 23.95 3.11 7.91
C LEU A 116 23.70 3.34 6.41
N LEU A 117 24.76 3.54 5.62
CA LEU A 117 24.64 3.66 4.17
C LEU A 117 23.98 2.43 3.55
N GLN A 118 24.37 1.23 3.98
CA GLN A 118 23.76 -0.02 3.51
C GLN A 118 22.27 -0.13 3.89
N LEU A 119 21.86 0.40 5.05
CA LEU A 119 20.44 0.49 5.44
C LEU A 119 19.71 1.49 4.52
N THR A 120 20.25 2.69 4.36
CA THR A 120 19.65 3.76 3.53
C THR A 120 19.48 3.31 2.08
N THR A 121 20.49 2.66 1.48
CA THR A 121 20.38 2.13 0.12
C THR A 121 19.28 1.07 -0.01
N GLN A 122 19.13 0.19 0.98
CA GLN A 122 18.05 -0.81 0.98
C GLN A 122 16.67 -0.16 1.16
N ALA A 123 16.56 0.82 2.06
CA ALA A 123 15.32 1.52 2.34
C ALA A 123 14.89 2.46 1.19
N CYS A 124 15.85 2.96 0.40
CA CYS A 124 15.59 3.74 -0.83
C CYS A 124 14.85 2.94 -1.91
N CYS A 125 14.92 1.62 -1.90
CA CYS A 125 14.08 0.80 -2.77
C CYS A 125 12.71 0.63 -2.10
N PRO A 126 11.66 1.34 -2.58
CA PRO A 126 10.37 1.30 -1.93
C PRO A 126 9.80 -0.13 -2.01
N LEU A 127 9.28 -0.60 -0.88
CA LEU A 127 8.59 -1.87 -0.79
C LEU A 127 7.19 -1.71 -1.39
N ASN A 128 7.12 -1.76 -2.72
CA ASN A 128 5.88 -1.62 -3.45
C ASN A 128 5.15 -2.95 -3.51
N ILE A 129 4.01 -3.03 -2.82
CA ILE A 129 3.09 -4.15 -2.96
C ILE A 129 2.36 -3.98 -4.29
N LEU A 130 2.73 -4.82 -5.27
CA LEU A 130 2.14 -4.82 -6.61
C LEU A 130 1.01 -5.85 -6.66
N ALA A 131 -0.18 -5.46 -7.13
CA ALA A 131 -1.23 -6.38 -7.53
C ALA A 131 -0.93 -6.92 -8.92
N GLY A 132 -0.75 -8.24 -9.03
CA GLY A 132 -0.48 -8.94 -10.29
C GLY A 132 0.78 -8.45 -11.03
N GLY A 133 1.69 -7.74 -10.36
CA GLY A 133 2.84 -7.08 -10.98
C GLY A 133 2.51 -5.84 -11.82
N LEU A 134 1.25 -5.41 -11.87
CA LEU A 134 0.78 -4.35 -12.76
C LEU A 134 0.45 -3.04 -12.04
N PHE A 135 -0.20 -3.12 -10.87
CA PHE A 135 -0.70 -1.94 -10.16
C PHE A 135 -0.10 -1.82 -8.77
N ILE A 136 0.42 -0.63 -8.44
CA ILE A 136 0.86 -0.32 -7.08
C ILE A 136 -0.38 -0.11 -6.22
N MET A 137 -0.50 -0.92 -5.17
CA MET A 137 -1.60 -0.86 -4.21
C MET A 137 -1.44 0.40 -3.36
N SER A 138 -2.04 1.49 -3.82
CA SER A 138 -1.93 2.79 -3.17
C SER A 138 -3.27 3.52 -3.18
N VAL A 139 -3.50 4.35 -2.16
CA VAL A 139 -4.70 5.18 -2.04
C VAL A 139 -4.90 6.09 -3.27
N PRO A 140 -3.87 6.72 -3.86
CA PRO A 140 -4.02 7.49 -5.08
C PRO A 140 -4.58 6.68 -6.26
N VAL A 141 -4.10 5.44 -6.47
CA VAL A 141 -4.60 4.57 -7.54
C VAL A 141 -6.06 4.22 -7.33
N PHE A 142 -6.46 3.92 -6.08
CA PHE A 142 -7.86 3.67 -5.74
C PHE A 142 -8.76 4.87 -6.06
N ILE A 143 -8.33 6.09 -5.71
CA ILE A 143 -9.06 7.32 -6.03
C ILE A 143 -9.20 7.50 -7.54
N SER A 144 -8.13 7.28 -8.32
CA SER A 144 -8.18 7.39 -9.78
C SER A 144 -9.17 6.40 -10.40
N VAL A 145 -9.26 5.17 -9.88
CA VAL A 145 -10.26 4.18 -10.32
C VAL A 145 -11.68 4.69 -10.03
N LEU A 146 -11.95 5.19 -8.82
CA LEU A 146 -13.26 5.73 -8.47
C LEU A 146 -13.68 6.93 -9.34
N GLN A 147 -12.76 7.86 -9.58
CA GLN A 147 -13.00 9.02 -10.45
C GLN A 147 -13.33 8.61 -11.88
N THR A 148 -12.61 7.60 -12.39
CA THR A 148 -12.82 7.06 -13.73
C THR A 148 -14.19 6.39 -13.81
N SER A 149 -14.54 5.53 -12.85
CA SER A 149 -15.85 4.88 -12.79
C SER A 149 -16.99 5.91 -12.71
N TYR A 150 -16.86 6.93 -11.86
CA TYR A 150 -17.86 8.00 -11.77
C TYR A 150 -18.02 8.74 -13.10
N SER A 151 -16.93 9.08 -13.77
CA SER A 151 -16.97 9.74 -15.09
C SER A 151 -17.70 8.89 -16.13
N TYR A 152 -17.44 7.57 -16.16
CA TYR A 152 -18.17 6.64 -17.04
C TYR A 152 -19.67 6.59 -16.72
N LEU A 153 -20.07 6.60 -15.45
CA LEU A 153 -21.48 6.66 -15.08
C LEU A 153 -22.14 7.95 -15.53
N THR A 154 -21.49 9.10 -15.32
CA THR A 154 -22.03 10.40 -15.74
C THR A 154 -22.23 10.44 -17.26
N LEU A 155 -21.28 9.90 -18.02
CA LEU A 155 -21.42 9.75 -19.47
C LEU A 155 -22.61 8.85 -19.83
N LEU A 156 -22.73 7.69 -19.20
CA LEU A 156 -23.84 6.77 -19.46
C LEU A 156 -25.20 7.42 -19.16
N HIS A 157 -25.31 8.13 -18.02
CA HIS A 157 -26.49 8.89 -17.65
C HIS A 157 -26.82 10.05 -18.61
N SER A 158 -25.82 10.63 -19.28
CA SER A 158 -26.05 11.71 -20.24
C SER A 158 -26.56 11.20 -21.60
N ILE A 159 -26.34 9.92 -21.90
CA ILE A 159 -26.76 9.28 -23.16
C ILE A 159 -28.18 8.68 -23.04
N GLN A 160 -28.64 8.41 -21.81
CA GLN A 160 -29.97 7.88 -21.49
C GLN A 160 -30.97 9.00 -21.21
#